data_AF-A0AAW0IBK8-F1
#
_entry.id   AF-A0AAW0IBK8-F1
#
_cell.length_a   1.000
_cell.length_b   1.000
_cell.length_c   1.000
_cell.angle_alpha   90.00
_cell.angle_beta   90.00
_cell.angle_gamma   90.00
#
_symmetry.space_group_name_H-M   'P 1'
#
loop_
_entity.id
_entity.type
_entity.pdbx_description
1 polymer ?
#
loop_
_entity_poly.entity_id
_entity_poly.type
_entity_poly.pdbx_seq_one_letter_code
_entity_poly.pdbx_strand_id
1 'polypeptide(L)'
;MVLACHCEGRGWKFWGESNLKSKFWGRSIQLDPVGLLTLEFDDGEVFQWRKVTTSIYNLILGKLYCDHYGTMRIEGNCDYSCKLKFKEQSIIDRNPHQVQGIVQDKHGKTVATLIGKWDESMHYVIGDFSGKGKELDSLLETRPLLWKRSKPSKYPTRYNLTRFG
;
A
#
# COMPACT_ATOMS: atom_id res chain seq x y z
N MET A 1 22.28 -1.11 7.84
CA MET A 1 22.12 0.36 7.75
C MET A 1 20.71 0.68 8.18
N VAL A 2 20.54 1.53 9.18
CA VAL A 2 19.22 1.99 9.62
C VAL A 2 19.01 3.39 9.08
N LEU A 3 17.87 3.63 8.43
CA LEU A 3 17.44 4.94 7.97
C LEU A 3 16.43 5.49 8.98
N ALA A 4 16.53 6.78 9.28
CA ALA A 4 15.53 7.51 10.05
C ALA A 4 15.03 8.69 9.21
N CYS A 5 13.75 9.00 9.31
CA CYS A 5 13.18 10.19 8.70
C CYS A 5 12.18 10.87 9.63
N HIS A 6 12.02 12.17 9.41
CA HIS A 6 11.04 13.01 10.07
C HIS A 6 10.61 14.08 9.07
N CYS A 7 9.30 14.27 8.91
CA CYS A 7 8.73 15.36 8.14
C CYS A 7 7.48 15.92 8.84
N GLU A 8 7.26 17.21 8.65
CA GLU A 8 6.12 17.92 9.22
C GLU A 8 5.35 18.60 8.09
N GLY A 9 4.04 18.65 8.24
CA GLY A 9 3.14 19.42 7.39
C GLY A 9 2.17 20.23 8.23
N ARG A 10 1.23 20.90 7.57
CA ARG A 10 0.16 21.60 8.30
C ARG A 10 -0.79 20.57 8.90
N GLY A 11 -0.86 20.50 10.23
CA GLY A 11 -1.78 19.61 10.92
C GLY A 11 -1.25 18.21 11.22
N TRP A 12 0.00 17.90 10.85
CA TRP A 12 0.53 16.54 11.01
C TRP A 12 2.05 16.48 11.07
N LYS A 13 2.55 15.43 11.73
CA LYS A 13 3.96 15.03 11.79
C LYS A 13 4.09 13.56 11.43
N PHE A 14 5.12 13.22 10.68
CA PHE A 14 5.43 11.85 10.30
C PHE A 14 6.88 11.54 10.61
N TRP A 15 7.12 10.38 11.20
CA TRP A 15 8.46 9.88 11.41
C TRP A 15 8.50 8.37 11.36
N GLY A 16 9.69 7.85 11.16
CA GLY A 16 9.91 6.43 11.22
C GLY A 16 11.36 6.07 11.07
N GLU A 17 11.64 4.86 11.54
CA GLU A 17 12.88 4.17 11.24
C GLU A 17 12.59 3.07 10.22
N SER A 18 13.56 2.78 9.36
CA SER A 18 13.49 1.67 8.44
C SER A 18 14.88 1.08 8.26
N ASN A 19 15.01 -0.18 8.64
CA ASN A 19 16.05 -1.08 8.17
C ASN A 19 15.49 -1.90 7.00
N LEU A 20 16.36 -2.48 6.18
CA LEU A 20 15.97 -3.33 5.06
C LEU A 20 16.72 -4.65 5.14
N LYS A 21 15.98 -5.75 5.33
CA LYS A 21 16.55 -7.09 5.21
C LYS A 21 16.31 -7.58 3.79
N SER A 22 17.34 -8.10 3.14
CA SER A 22 17.23 -8.64 1.78
C SER A 22 17.59 -10.12 1.74
N LYS A 23 16.93 -10.87 0.87
CA LYS A 23 17.22 -12.27 0.56
C LYS A 23 17.22 -12.47 -0.94
N PHE A 24 18.29 -13.04 -1.47
CA PHE A 24 18.37 -13.41 -2.88
C PHE A 24 17.93 -14.86 -3.07
N TRP A 25 16.97 -15.07 -3.97
CA TRP A 25 16.37 -16.37 -4.29
C TRP A 25 16.74 -16.83 -5.71
N GLY A 26 17.90 -16.42 -6.22
CA GLY A 26 18.39 -16.76 -7.56
C GLY A 26 17.76 -15.92 -8.67
N ARG A 27 16.45 -16.02 -8.87
CA ARG A 27 15.73 -15.25 -9.92
C ARG A 27 15.04 -13.99 -9.41
N SER A 28 14.98 -13.83 -8.08
CA SER A 28 14.34 -12.71 -7.41
C SER A 28 15.11 -12.27 -6.17
N ILE A 29 14.86 -11.05 -5.72
CA ILE A 29 15.28 -10.53 -4.42
C ILE A 29 14.01 -10.22 -3.63
N GLN A 30 13.91 -10.77 -2.42
CA GLN A 30 12.92 -10.35 -1.44
C GLN A 30 13.52 -9.26 -0.56
N LEU A 31 12.74 -8.21 -0.32
CA LEU A 31 13.05 -7.07 0.51
C LEU A 31 12.00 -6.97 1.62
N ASP A 32 12.44 -7.11 2.87
CA ASP A 32 11.62 -7.01 4.07
C ASP A 32 12.00 -5.73 4.82
N PRO A 33 11.22 -4.64 4.67
CA PRO A 33 11.42 -3.45 5.48
C PRO A 33 11.11 -3.77 6.95
N VAL A 34 12.00 -3.37 7.83
CA VAL A 34 11.83 -3.52 9.29
C VAL A 34 11.86 -2.14 9.91
N GLY A 35 10.77 -1.75 10.55
CA GLY A 35 10.67 -0.46 11.23
C GLY A 35 9.23 0.02 11.30
N LEU A 36 8.94 0.85 12.29
CA LEU A 36 7.62 1.41 12.54
C LEU A 36 7.53 2.80 11.92
N LEU A 37 6.46 3.04 11.17
CA LEU A 37 6.08 4.35 10.70
C LEU A 37 4.99 4.91 11.62
N THR A 38 5.11 6.18 11.97
CA THR A 38 4.14 6.90 12.80
C THR A 38 3.71 8.17 12.11
N LEU A 39 2.41 8.42 12.09
CA LEU A 39 1.77 9.67 11.70
C LEU A 39 0.98 10.18 12.92
N GLU A 40 1.23 11.42 13.32
CA GLU A 40 0.50 12.10 14.40
C GLU A 40 -0.15 13.35 13.83
N PHE A 41 -1.43 13.56 14.15
CA PHE A 41 -2.18 14.77 13.85
C PHE A 41 -2.17 15.74 15.04
N ASP A 42 -2.42 17.03 14.78
CA ASP A 42 -2.40 18.07 15.82
C ASP A 42 -3.46 17.88 16.92
N ASP A 43 -4.50 17.08 16.67
CA ASP A 43 -5.53 16.70 17.65
C ASP A 43 -5.10 15.52 18.56
N GLY A 44 -3.90 14.98 18.34
CA GLY A 44 -3.35 13.86 19.09
C GLY A 44 -3.73 12.47 18.56
N GLU A 45 -4.45 12.38 17.43
CA GLU A 45 -4.67 11.09 16.77
C GLU A 45 -3.36 10.60 16.14
N VAL A 46 -3.00 9.35 16.45
CA VAL A 46 -1.76 8.71 16.04
C VAL A 46 -2.06 7.42 15.30
N PHE A 47 -1.51 7.27 14.10
CA PHE A 47 -1.53 6.03 13.33
C PHE A 47 -0.14 5.43 13.19
N GLN A 48 -0.06 4.12 13.39
CA GLN A 48 1.19 3.37 13.26
C GLN A 48 1.04 2.16 12.34
N TRP A 49 2.05 1.92 11.51
CA TRP A 49 2.08 0.76 10.63
C TRP A 49 3.49 0.33 10.24
N ARG A 50 3.59 -0.91 9.75
CA ARG A 50 4.82 -1.46 9.15
C ARG A 50 4.58 -1.75 7.68
N LYS A 51 5.59 -1.50 6.84
CA LYS A 51 5.51 -1.78 5.40
C LYS A 51 5.42 -3.29 5.14
N VAL A 52 4.80 -3.66 4.04
CA VAL A 52 4.74 -5.06 3.57
C VAL A 52 6.03 -5.45 2.85
N THR A 53 6.21 -6.76 2.65
CA THR A 53 7.32 -7.31 1.89
C THR A 53 7.21 -6.91 0.41
N THR A 54 8.37 -6.71 -0.21
CA THR A 54 8.50 -6.42 -1.64
C THR A 54 9.39 -7.47 -2.29
N SER A 55 8.99 -8.02 -3.42
CA SER A 55 9.84 -8.91 -4.23
C SER A 55 10.12 -8.29 -5.58
N ILE A 56 11.38 -8.37 -6.02
CA ILE A 56 11.85 -7.96 -7.34
C ILE A 56 12.13 -9.22 -8.14
N TYR A 57 11.43 -9.42 -9.25
CA TYR A 57 11.48 -10.63 -10.06
C TYR A 57 12.22 -10.41 -11.38
N ASN A 58 12.52 -11.51 -12.07
CA ASN A 58 13.15 -11.55 -13.40
C ASN A 58 14.52 -10.87 -13.47
N LEU A 59 15.36 -11.08 -12.45
CA LEU A 59 16.70 -10.49 -12.40
C LEU A 59 17.67 -11.03 -13.46
N ILE A 60 17.42 -12.24 -13.97
CA ILE A 60 18.28 -12.91 -14.96
C ILE A 60 17.68 -12.83 -16.37
N LEU A 61 16.38 -13.11 -16.51
CA LEU A 61 15.71 -13.21 -17.80
C LEU A 61 14.28 -12.67 -17.73
N GLY A 62 13.91 -11.89 -18.74
CA GLY A 62 12.60 -11.26 -18.86
C GLY A 62 12.61 -9.80 -18.39
N LYS A 63 11.43 -9.17 -18.37
CA LYS A 63 11.28 -7.81 -17.86
C LYS A 63 11.25 -7.84 -16.34
N LEU A 64 12.16 -7.09 -15.72
CA LEU A 64 12.18 -6.86 -14.28
C LEU A 64 10.87 -6.19 -13.85
N TYR A 65 10.27 -6.70 -12.77
CA TYR A 65 9.10 -6.11 -12.13
C TYR A 65 9.16 -6.30 -10.62
N CYS A 66 8.39 -5.49 -9.90
CA CYS A 66 8.28 -5.55 -8.45
C CYS A 66 6.84 -5.87 -8.06
N ASP A 67 6.66 -6.63 -6.98
CA ASP A 67 5.36 -6.83 -6.36
C ASP A 67 5.44 -6.63 -4.85
N HIS A 68 4.32 -6.24 -4.26
CA HIS A 68 4.15 -6.06 -2.83
C HIS A 68 3.13 -7.07 -2.33
N TYR A 69 3.42 -7.74 -1.22
CA TYR A 69 2.53 -8.77 -0.69
C TYR A 69 2.58 -8.88 0.82
N GLY A 70 1.48 -9.38 1.39
CA GLY A 70 1.30 -9.54 2.81
C GLY A 70 0.20 -8.63 3.37
N THR A 71 0.17 -8.49 4.68
CA THR A 71 -0.86 -7.71 5.38
C THR A 71 -0.21 -6.54 6.10
N MET A 72 -0.56 -5.32 5.68
CA MET A 72 -0.30 -4.10 6.42
C MET A 72 -1.41 -3.89 7.45
N ARG A 73 -1.03 -3.65 8.70
CA ARG A 73 -1.95 -3.22 9.76
C ARG A 73 -1.63 -1.78 10.10
N ILE A 74 -2.64 -0.93 10.01
CA ILE A 74 -2.62 0.47 10.38
C ILE A 74 -3.46 0.57 11.65
N GLU A 75 -2.78 0.83 12.76
CA GLU A 75 -3.39 0.86 14.08
C GLU A 75 -3.43 2.31 14.56
N GLY A 76 -4.62 2.78 14.93
CA GLY A 76 -4.84 4.10 15.53
C GLY A 76 -4.89 4.01 17.06
N ASN A 77 -4.65 5.12 17.75
CA ASN A 77 -4.91 5.26 19.21
C ASN A 77 -6.36 5.65 19.55
N CYS A 78 -7.18 5.99 18.54
CA CYS A 78 -8.56 6.43 18.69
C CYS A 78 -9.57 5.34 18.27
N ASP A 79 -10.53 5.67 17.40
CA ASP A 79 -11.72 4.84 17.15
C ASP A 79 -11.54 3.80 16.04
N TYR A 80 -10.56 3.95 15.15
CA TYR A 80 -10.46 3.14 13.93
C TYR A 80 -9.11 2.44 13.75
N SER A 81 -9.16 1.27 13.14
CA SER A 81 -8.00 0.55 12.61
C SER A 81 -8.25 0.08 11.19
N CYS A 82 -7.20 -0.15 10.42
CA CYS A 82 -7.31 -0.63 9.06
C CYS A 82 -6.34 -1.80 8.78
N LYS A 83 -6.84 -2.80 8.09
CA LYS A 83 -6.05 -3.93 7.60
C LYS A 83 -6.06 -3.91 6.08
N LEU A 84 -4.89 -3.70 5.45
CA LEU A 84 -4.71 -3.80 4.00
C LEU A 84 -3.99 -5.11 3.66
N LYS A 85 -4.59 -5.92 2.80
CA LYS A 85 -4.02 -7.12 2.23
C LYS A 85 -3.55 -6.83 0.80
N PHE A 86 -2.24 -6.90 0.62
CA PHE A 86 -1.59 -6.88 -0.68
C PHE A 86 -1.54 -8.31 -1.20
N LYS A 87 -2.22 -8.55 -2.31
CA LYS A 87 -2.37 -9.89 -2.86
C LYS A 87 -1.13 -10.25 -3.67
N GLU A 88 -0.43 -11.28 -3.23
CA GLU A 88 0.70 -11.85 -3.96
C GLU A 88 0.25 -12.33 -5.34
N GLN A 89 0.97 -11.93 -6.38
CA GLN A 89 0.70 -12.38 -7.73
C GLN A 89 0.89 -13.90 -7.85
N SER A 90 -0.18 -14.60 -8.24
CA SER A 90 -0.13 -16.02 -8.61
C SER A 90 -0.06 -16.16 -10.14
N ILE A 91 0.59 -17.21 -10.62
CA ILE A 91 0.66 -17.57 -12.06
C ILE A 91 -0.75 -17.70 -12.68
N ILE A 92 -1.75 -18.04 -11.87
CA ILE A 92 -3.15 -18.25 -12.29
C ILE A 92 -3.92 -16.91 -12.31
N ASP A 93 -3.50 -15.93 -11.51
CA ASP A 93 -4.23 -14.67 -11.36
C ASP A 93 -3.81 -13.65 -12.41
N ARG A 94 -4.75 -13.29 -13.30
CA ARG A 94 -4.50 -12.34 -14.41
C ARG A 94 -4.64 -10.87 -14.00
N ASN A 95 -4.97 -10.57 -12.74
CA ASN A 95 -5.17 -9.21 -12.28
C ASN A 95 -4.16 -8.87 -11.15
N PRO A 96 -2.96 -8.38 -11.48
CA PRO A 96 -1.89 -8.14 -10.51
C PRO A 96 -2.14 -6.92 -9.62
N HIS A 97 -1.27 -6.74 -8.62
CA HIS A 97 -1.16 -5.53 -7.79
C HIS A 97 -2.39 -5.19 -6.92
N GLN A 98 -3.30 -6.15 -6.73
CA GLN A 98 -4.53 -5.95 -5.98
C GLN A 98 -4.25 -5.65 -4.50
N VAL A 99 -4.98 -4.67 -3.99
CA VAL A 99 -5.05 -4.34 -2.56
C VAL A 99 -6.50 -4.37 -2.13
N GLN A 100 -6.77 -5.13 -1.05
CA GLN A 100 -8.07 -5.17 -0.39
C GLN A 100 -7.90 -4.72 1.05
N GLY A 101 -8.81 -3.91 1.56
CA GLY A 101 -8.72 -3.36 2.90
C GLY A 101 -10.04 -3.37 3.62
N ILE A 102 -9.95 -3.40 4.94
CA ILE A 102 -11.10 -3.29 5.84
C ILE A 102 -10.74 -2.25 6.90
N VAL A 103 -11.63 -1.29 7.11
CA VAL A 103 -11.58 -0.33 8.22
C VAL A 103 -12.58 -0.80 9.26
N GLN A 104 -12.13 -0.94 10.50
CA GLN A 104 -12.93 -1.40 11.63
C GLN A 104 -12.94 -0.34 12.72
N ASP A 105 -14.08 -0.22 13.41
CA ASP A 105 -14.15 0.52 14.66
C ASP A 105 -13.51 -0.27 15.82
N LYS A 106 -13.41 0.34 17.00
CA LYS A 106 -12.91 -0.28 18.23
C LYS A 106 -13.68 -1.52 18.70
N HIS A 107 -14.89 -1.73 18.20
CA HIS A 107 -15.70 -2.92 18.48
C HIS A 107 -15.50 -4.02 17.44
N GLY A 108 -14.61 -3.81 16.45
CA GLY A 108 -14.32 -4.74 15.38
C GLY A 108 -15.36 -4.72 14.25
N LYS A 109 -16.33 -3.79 14.27
CA LYS A 109 -17.32 -3.68 13.20
C LYS A 109 -16.69 -3.04 11.98
N THR A 110 -16.86 -3.67 10.82
CA THR A 110 -16.44 -3.10 9.53
C THR A 110 -17.26 -1.85 9.22
N VAL A 111 -16.59 -0.70 9.13
CA VAL A 111 -17.20 0.59 8.77
C VAL A 111 -16.92 0.99 7.33
N ALA A 112 -15.86 0.46 6.73
CA ALA A 112 -15.57 0.64 5.32
C ALA A 112 -14.71 -0.49 4.75
N THR A 113 -14.84 -0.72 3.45
CA THR A 113 -14.03 -1.65 2.66
C THR A 113 -13.23 -0.86 1.62
N LEU A 114 -11.93 -1.11 1.53
CA LEU A 114 -11.00 -0.46 0.62
C LEU A 114 -10.61 -1.41 -0.51
N ILE A 115 -10.63 -0.95 -1.76
CA ILE A 115 -10.34 -1.83 -2.91
C ILE A 115 -9.61 -1.04 -3.99
N GLY A 116 -8.61 -1.66 -4.59
CA GLY A 116 -7.90 -1.08 -5.73
C GLY A 116 -6.63 -1.81 -6.08
N LYS A 117 -5.72 -1.08 -6.72
CA LYS A 117 -4.36 -1.53 -7.03
C LYS A 117 -3.36 -0.49 -6.60
N TRP A 118 -2.26 -0.94 -5.99
CA TRP A 118 -1.24 -0.06 -5.43
C TRP A 118 -0.52 0.78 -6.50
N ASP A 119 -0.55 0.36 -7.76
CA ASP A 119 0.08 1.06 -8.88
C ASP A 119 -0.91 1.84 -9.78
N GLU A 120 -2.22 1.83 -9.49
CA GLU A 120 -3.23 2.52 -10.30
C GLU A 120 -4.06 3.49 -9.46
N SER A 121 -4.91 2.96 -8.58
CA SER A 121 -5.83 3.74 -7.73
C SER A 121 -6.41 2.90 -6.58
N MET A 122 -6.88 3.59 -5.54
CA MET A 122 -7.58 3.03 -4.39
C MET A 122 -8.93 3.74 -4.22
N HIS A 123 -9.97 2.97 -3.90
CA HIS A 123 -11.34 3.45 -3.66
C HIS A 123 -11.86 2.87 -2.34
N TYR A 124 -12.94 3.43 -1.83
CA TYR A 124 -13.62 2.90 -0.65
C TYR A 124 -15.13 2.75 -0.84
N VAL A 125 -15.73 1.89 -0.01
CA VAL A 125 -17.17 1.72 0.15
C VAL A 125 -17.48 1.71 1.64
N ILE A 126 -18.53 2.40 2.05
CA ILE A 126 -19.01 2.36 3.43
C ILE A 126 -19.65 0.99 3.71
N GLY A 127 -19.30 0.40 4.85
CA GLY A 127 -19.74 -0.92 5.26
C GLY A 127 -18.91 -2.07 4.67
N ASP A 128 -19.44 -3.28 4.84
CA ASP A 128 -18.84 -4.50 4.33
C ASP A 128 -19.24 -4.71 2.85
N PHE A 129 -18.26 -4.95 1.99
CA PHE A 129 -18.47 -5.23 0.58
C PHE A 129 -17.79 -6.54 0.17
N SER A 130 -18.60 -7.54 -0.19
CA SER A 130 -18.13 -8.87 -0.62
C SER A 130 -18.16 -9.10 -2.15
N GLY A 131 -18.42 -8.09 -2.97
CA GLY A 131 -18.54 -8.29 -4.42
C GLY A 131 -17.25 -8.80 -5.06
N LYS A 132 -17.38 -9.77 -5.96
CA LYS A 132 -16.26 -10.44 -6.66
C LYS A 132 -16.37 -10.22 -8.17
N GLY A 133 -15.23 -10.06 -8.85
CA GLY A 133 -15.15 -10.09 -10.31
C GLY A 133 -15.64 -8.81 -11.00
N LYS A 134 -16.32 -8.94 -12.15
CA LYS A 134 -16.74 -7.83 -13.04
C LYS A 134 -17.64 -6.78 -12.38
N GLU A 135 -18.36 -7.14 -11.33
CA GLU A 135 -19.19 -6.23 -10.53
C GLU A 135 -18.34 -5.23 -9.74
N LEU A 136 -17.11 -5.60 -9.39
CA LEU A 136 -16.17 -4.69 -8.76
C LEU A 136 -15.69 -3.63 -9.77
N ASP A 137 -15.29 -4.05 -10.98
CA ASP A 137 -14.71 -3.16 -12.00
C ASP A 137 -15.70 -2.11 -12.50
N SER A 138 -16.97 -2.46 -12.73
CA SER A 138 -18.02 -1.50 -13.12
C SER A 138 -18.44 -0.56 -11.99
N LEU A 139 -18.29 -0.98 -10.73
CA LEU A 139 -18.59 -0.15 -9.56
C LEU A 139 -17.42 0.74 -9.12
N LEU A 140 -16.18 0.49 -9.56
CA LEU A 140 -15.05 1.36 -9.26
C LEU A 140 -15.18 2.74 -9.96
N GLU A 141 -15.93 2.83 -11.06
CA GLU A 141 -16.21 4.12 -11.73
C GLU A 141 -17.18 5.02 -10.95
N THR A 142 -17.99 4.45 -10.06
CA THR A 142 -19.01 5.19 -9.27
C THR A 142 -18.66 5.34 -7.80
N ARG A 143 -17.56 4.72 -7.34
CA ARG A 143 -17.12 4.76 -5.95
C ARG A 143 -16.27 6.00 -5.64
N PRO A 144 -16.34 6.52 -4.40
CA PRO A 144 -15.42 7.55 -3.94
C PRO A 144 -13.95 7.13 -4.08
N LEU A 145 -13.18 7.94 -4.82
CA LEU A 145 -11.75 7.78 -5.01
C LEU A 145 -10.99 8.20 -3.75
N LEU A 146 -10.14 7.33 -3.20
CA LEU A 146 -9.22 7.69 -2.12
C LEU A 146 -7.88 8.19 -2.65
N TRP A 147 -7.34 7.50 -3.63
CA TRP A 147 -6.00 7.79 -4.17
C TRP A 147 -5.89 7.34 -5.61
N LYS A 148 -5.11 8.06 -6.41
CA LYS A 148 -4.78 7.69 -7.79
C LYS A 148 -3.33 8.02 -8.09
N ARG A 149 -2.65 7.12 -8.81
CA ARG A 149 -1.29 7.34 -9.29
C ARG A 149 -1.23 8.61 -10.14
N SER A 150 -0.26 9.49 -9.87
CA SER A 150 0.02 10.64 -10.70
C SER A 150 0.38 10.21 -12.13
N LYS A 151 0.00 11.02 -13.13
CA LYS A 151 0.34 10.73 -14.52
C LYS A 151 1.87 10.68 -14.70
N PRO A 152 2.41 9.67 -15.40
CA PRO A 152 3.83 9.63 -15.75
C PRO A 152 4.27 10.91 -16.48
N SER A 153 5.56 11.24 -16.38
CA SER A 153 6.15 12.32 -17.16
C SER A 153 5.96 12.05 -18.66
N LYS A 154 5.62 13.08 -19.43
CA LYS A 154 5.64 13.01 -20.90
C LYS A 154 7.06 12.76 -21.43
N TYR A 155 8.06 13.14 -20.65
CA TYR A 155 9.49 12.97 -20.96
C TYR A 155 10.09 11.98 -19.96
N PRO A 156 10.21 10.69 -20.31
CA PRO A 156 10.75 9.70 -19.40
C PRO A 156 12.23 9.98 -19.12
N THR A 157 12.63 9.84 -17.86
CA THR A 157 14.05 9.85 -17.48
C THR A 157 14.66 8.48 -17.74
N ARG A 158 16.00 8.39 -17.75
CA ARG A 158 16.74 7.12 -17.88
C ARG A 158 16.31 6.06 -16.85
N TYR A 159 15.79 6.48 -15.69
CA TYR A 159 15.45 5.62 -14.56
C TYR A 159 13.93 5.56 -14.27
N ASN A 160 13.07 6.04 -15.18
CA ASN A 160 11.62 6.07 -15.00
C ASN A 160 11.14 6.75 -13.70
N LEU A 161 11.86 7.80 -13.26
CA LEU A 161 11.50 8.56 -12.06
C LEU A 161 10.12 9.24 -12.21
N THR A 162 9.40 9.34 -11.09
CA THR A 162 8.16 10.13 -11.03
C THR A 162 8.46 11.63 -11.11
N ARG A 163 7.42 12.46 -11.29
CA ARG A 163 7.56 13.93 -11.28
C ARG A 163 7.70 14.53 -9.87
N PHE A 164 7.67 13.70 -8.82
CA PHE A 164 7.70 14.16 -7.45
C PHE A 164 9.06 14.79 -7.14
N GLY A 165 9.05 16.06 -6.73
CA GLY A 165 10.20 16.90 -6.43
C GLY A 165 9.77 18.10 -5.63
#